data_AF-A0A962LRH4-F1
#
_entry.id   AF-A0A962LRH4-F1
#
_cell.length_a   1.000
_cell.length_b   1.000
_cell.length_c   1.000
_cell.angle_alpha   90.00
_cell.angle_beta   90.00
_cell.angle_gamma   90.00
#
_symmetry.space_group_name_H-M   'P 1'
#
loop_
_entity.id
_entity.type
_entity.pdbx_description
1 polymer ?
#
loop_
_entity_poly.entity_id
_entity_poly.type
_entity_poly.pdbx_seq_one_letter_code
_entity_poly.pdbx_strand_id
1 'polypeptide(L)'
;MNWDAIGAIGEWAGAIVVIATLFYLASQVKQSQKMEKAVAQRDLLQRVSEWNNKINENLNGNYDNFILGLREYTSSPPSVQMYLDKYVAEFVFITEAALVMRQDGFFSDGTWGGIEGGALALLRTPGGAQWWKHGQLFVGHEIVAHLQTRLGEIDPSTPTFLDFVPTMRRRLEELDSA
;
A
#
# COMPACT_ATOMS: atom_id res chain seq x y z
N MET A 1 19.85 -60.71 29.00
CA MET A 1 20.84 -59.99 28.18
C MET A 1 20.15 -59.45 26.94
N ASN A 2 20.32 -58.15 26.68
CA ASN A 2 19.92 -57.31 25.54
C ASN A 2 18.49 -56.77 25.36
N TRP A 3 17.56 -56.98 26.30
CA TRP A 3 16.30 -56.20 26.27
C TRP A 3 16.53 -54.72 26.55
N ASP A 4 17.41 -54.37 27.49
CA ASP A 4 17.82 -52.98 27.74
C ASP A 4 18.57 -52.36 26.55
N ALA A 5 19.39 -53.16 25.85
CA ALA A 5 20.12 -52.70 24.66
C ALA A 5 19.16 -52.43 23.48
N ILE A 6 18.15 -53.28 23.28
CA ILE A 6 17.11 -53.08 22.26
C ILE A 6 16.21 -51.88 22.62
N GLY A 7 15.86 -51.71 23.91
CA GLY A 7 15.12 -50.55 24.41
C GLY A 7 15.88 -49.24 24.18
N ALA A 8 17.17 -49.19 24.54
CA ALA A 8 18.03 -48.04 24.29
C ALA A 8 18.15 -47.71 22.79
N ILE A 9 18.30 -48.72 21.91
CA ILE A 9 18.32 -48.50 20.46
C ILE A 9 16.97 -47.93 19.97
N GLY A 10 15.86 -48.39 20.51
CA GLY A 10 14.51 -47.87 20.21
C GLY A 10 14.33 -46.41 20.65
N GLU A 11 14.87 -46.04 21.81
CA GLU A 11 14.86 -44.65 22.30
C GLU A 11 15.70 -43.73 21.42
N TRP A 12 16.90 -44.16 21.04
CA TRP A 12 17.75 -43.39 20.11
C TRP A 12 17.11 -43.25 18.73
N ALA A 13 16.51 -44.32 18.20
CA ALA A 13 15.79 -44.27 16.93
C ALA A 13 14.58 -43.32 17.00
N GLY A 14 13.81 -43.37 18.08
CA GLY A 14 12.69 -42.46 18.31
C GLY A 14 13.14 -41.00 18.42
N ALA A 15 14.20 -40.72 19.17
CA ALA A 15 14.76 -39.39 19.30
C ALA A 15 15.25 -38.83 17.95
N ILE A 16 15.91 -39.65 17.12
CA ILE A 16 16.34 -39.26 15.78
C ILE A 16 15.15 -38.91 14.88
N VAL A 17 14.08 -39.72 14.92
CA VAL A 17 12.85 -39.45 14.16
C VAL A 17 12.22 -38.13 14.60
N VAL A 18 12.10 -37.88 15.90
CA VAL A 18 11.56 -36.62 16.43
C VAL A 18 12.39 -35.41 15.96
N ILE A 19 13.72 -35.49 16.04
CA ILE A 19 14.62 -34.43 15.58
C ILE A 19 14.43 -34.18 14.08
N ALA A 20 14.36 -35.23 13.26
CA ALA A 20 14.13 -35.11 11.82
C ALA A 20 12.76 -34.45 11.51
N THR A 21 11.71 -34.82 12.25
CA THR A 21 10.38 -34.19 12.14
C THR A 21 10.42 -32.71 12.52
N LEU A 22 11.15 -32.32 13.57
CA LEU A 22 11.31 -30.91 13.94
C LEU A 22 12.05 -30.11 12.86
N PHE A 23 13.09 -30.67 12.24
CA PHE A 23 13.76 -30.03 11.10
C PHE A 23 12.85 -29.88 9.89
N TYR A 24 12.03 -30.90 9.59
CA TYR A 24 11.04 -30.84 8.54
C TYR A 24 10.00 -29.76 8.83
N LEU A 25 9.40 -29.74 10.03
CA LEU A 25 8.45 -28.71 10.46
C LEU A 25 9.05 -27.31 10.40
N ALA A 26 10.28 -27.12 10.90
CA ALA A 26 10.95 -25.83 10.83
C ALA A 26 11.16 -25.37 9.38
N SER A 27 11.51 -26.29 8.48
CA SER A 27 11.66 -26.00 7.05
C SER A 27 10.32 -25.72 6.38
N GLN A 28 9.28 -26.47 6.74
CA GLN A 28 7.91 -26.31 6.26
C GLN A 28 7.35 -24.95 6.67
N VAL A 29 7.50 -24.54 7.95
CA VAL A 29 7.08 -23.23 8.45
C VAL A 29 7.78 -22.10 7.70
N LYS A 30 9.08 -22.20 7.45
CA LYS A 30 9.82 -21.20 6.65
C LYS A 30 9.30 -21.08 5.22
N GLN A 31 8.95 -22.20 4.58
CA GLN A 31 8.37 -22.20 3.23
C GLN A 31 6.97 -21.59 3.22
N SER A 32 6.12 -21.94 4.19
CA SER A 32 4.79 -21.35 4.36
C SER A 32 4.86 -19.83 4.56
N GLN A 33 5.77 -19.33 5.41
CA GLN A 33 5.99 -17.90 5.61
C GLN A 33 6.41 -17.19 4.32
N LYS A 34 7.27 -17.81 3.51
CA LYS A 34 7.68 -17.24 2.21
C LYS A 34 6.49 -17.18 1.23
N MET A 35 5.61 -18.17 1.24
CA MET A 35 4.42 -18.19 0.40
C MET A 35 3.42 -17.12 0.84
N GLU A 36 3.13 -17.01 2.14
CA GLU A 36 2.26 -15.97 2.71
C GLU A 36 2.78 -14.57 2.35
N LYS A 37 4.10 -14.34 2.44
CA LYS A 37 4.72 -13.10 2.00
C LYS A 37 4.47 -12.78 0.53
N ALA A 38 4.64 -13.77 -0.34
CA ALA A 38 4.40 -13.59 -1.78
C ALA A 38 2.92 -13.31 -2.10
N VAL A 39 1.99 -13.94 -1.38
CA VAL A 39 0.55 -13.73 -1.53
C VAL A 39 0.16 -12.32 -1.06
N ALA A 40 0.63 -11.89 0.11
CA ALA A 40 0.36 -10.54 0.64
C ALA A 40 0.89 -9.45 -0.31
N GLN A 41 2.11 -9.63 -0.83
CA GLN A 41 2.67 -8.72 -1.83
C GLN A 41 1.83 -8.66 -3.10
N ARG A 42 1.41 -9.83 -3.62
CA ARG A 42 0.59 -9.90 -4.84
C ARG A 42 -0.77 -9.25 -4.65
N ASP A 43 -1.45 -9.50 -3.54
CA ASP A 43 -2.75 -8.92 -3.23
C ASP A 43 -2.68 -7.39 -3.16
N LEU A 44 -1.66 -6.85 -2.48
CA LEU A 44 -1.48 -5.41 -2.41
C LEU A 44 -1.17 -4.77 -3.78
N LEU A 45 -0.28 -5.39 -4.56
CA LEU A 45 0.02 -4.92 -5.92
C LEU A 45 -1.20 -4.99 -6.83
N GLN A 46 -2.04 -6.01 -6.67
CA GLN A 46 -3.30 -6.12 -7.37
C GLN A 46 -4.25 -4.97 -6.98
N ARG A 47 -4.37 -4.64 -5.68
CA ARG A 47 -5.16 -3.47 -5.23
C ARG A 47 -4.66 -2.16 -5.82
N VAL A 48 -3.34 -1.95 -5.91
CA VAL A 48 -2.76 -0.77 -6.59
C VAL A 48 -3.11 -0.76 -8.08
N SER A 49 -3.01 -1.91 -8.76
CA SER A 49 -3.38 -2.03 -10.17
C SER A 49 -4.87 -1.76 -10.39
N GLU A 50 -5.74 -2.28 -9.54
CA GLU A 50 -7.18 -2.06 -9.59
C GLU A 50 -7.53 -0.60 -9.36
N TRP A 51 -6.87 0.07 -8.40
CA TRP A 51 -7.02 1.50 -8.19
C TRP A 51 -6.66 2.30 -9.45
N ASN A 52 -5.53 1.99 -10.09
CA ASN A 52 -5.10 2.65 -11.32
C ASN A 52 -6.07 2.38 -12.48
N ASN A 53 -6.59 1.16 -12.60
CA ASN A 53 -7.58 0.84 -13.62
C ASN A 53 -8.87 1.62 -13.39
N LYS A 54 -9.40 1.68 -12.17
CA LYS A 54 -10.64 2.41 -11.85
C LYS A 54 -10.56 3.91 -12.17
N ILE A 55 -9.40 4.54 -11.94
CA ILE A 55 -9.16 5.94 -12.35
C ILE A 55 -9.26 6.09 -13.86
N ASN A 56 -8.73 5.13 -14.62
CA ASN A 56 -8.66 5.17 -16.09
C ASN A 56 -9.90 4.57 -16.79
N GLU A 57 -10.73 3.78 -16.11
CA GLU A 57 -11.80 2.96 -16.69
C GLU A 57 -13.05 3.73 -17.13
N ASN A 58 -13.08 5.05 -17.00
CA ASN A 58 -14.25 5.84 -17.40
C ASN A 58 -13.88 6.94 -18.39
N LEU A 59 -14.01 6.62 -19.68
CA LEU A 59 -14.01 7.51 -20.85
C LEU A 59 -15.14 8.57 -20.84
N ASN A 60 -15.87 8.74 -19.73
CA ASN A 60 -17.00 9.67 -19.54
C ASN A 60 -16.66 10.88 -18.64
N GLY A 61 -15.40 11.33 -18.57
CA GLY A 61 -14.99 12.54 -17.82
C GLY A 61 -14.65 12.35 -16.33
N ASN A 62 -14.62 11.10 -15.85
CA ASN A 62 -14.31 10.81 -14.44
C ASN A 62 -12.83 11.03 -14.08
N TYR A 63 -11.93 10.83 -15.04
CA TYR A 63 -10.52 11.20 -14.88
C TYR A 63 -10.34 12.71 -14.74
N ASP A 64 -11.15 13.50 -15.45
CA ASP A 64 -11.15 14.96 -15.33
C ASP A 64 -11.57 15.38 -13.92
N ASN A 65 -12.63 14.76 -13.37
CA ASN A 65 -13.02 14.99 -11.97
C ASN A 65 -11.89 14.67 -10.98
N PHE A 66 -11.08 13.63 -11.24
CA PHE A 66 -9.94 13.30 -10.39
C PHE A 66 -8.88 14.41 -10.39
N ILE A 67 -8.41 14.82 -11.58
CA ILE A 67 -7.36 15.82 -11.69
C ILE A 67 -7.84 17.22 -11.27
N LEU A 68 -9.11 17.56 -11.52
CA LEU A 68 -9.75 18.79 -11.04
C LEU A 68 -9.81 18.79 -9.51
N GLY A 69 -10.21 17.66 -8.91
CA GLY A 69 -10.23 17.50 -7.46
C GLY A 69 -8.84 17.60 -6.82
N LEU A 70 -7.82 17.01 -7.44
CA LEU A 70 -6.42 17.14 -6.99
C LEU A 70 -5.91 18.59 -7.10
N ARG A 71 -6.40 19.37 -8.08
CA ARG A 71 -6.06 20.80 -8.18
C ARG A 71 -6.78 21.62 -7.11
N GLU A 72 -8.08 21.43 -6.95
CA GLU A 72 -8.93 22.17 -6.02
C GLU A 72 -10.07 21.28 -5.57
N TYR A 73 -10.19 21.05 -4.26
CA TYR A 73 -11.21 20.17 -3.70
C TYR A 73 -12.37 20.97 -3.11
N THR A 74 -12.07 21.91 -2.23
CA THR A 74 -13.04 22.56 -1.33
C THR A 74 -14.08 23.37 -2.12
N SER A 75 -13.62 24.03 -3.18
CA SER A 75 -14.46 24.90 -4.02
C SER A 75 -15.04 24.17 -5.24
N SER A 76 -14.72 22.90 -5.42
CA SER A 76 -15.17 22.10 -6.56
C SER A 76 -16.60 21.60 -6.39
N PRO A 77 -17.30 21.25 -7.50
CA PRO A 77 -18.63 20.65 -7.42
C PRO A 77 -18.65 19.37 -6.57
N PRO A 78 -19.79 19.01 -5.93
CA PRO A 78 -19.89 17.80 -5.13
C PRO A 78 -19.51 16.51 -5.87
N SER A 79 -19.76 16.44 -7.18
CA SER A 79 -19.35 15.30 -8.01
C SER A 79 -17.83 15.11 -8.07
N VAL A 80 -17.07 16.22 -8.13
CA VAL A 80 -15.61 16.23 -8.09
C VAL A 80 -15.11 15.85 -6.69
N GLN A 81 -15.72 16.41 -5.65
CA GLN A 81 -15.37 16.10 -4.26
C GLN A 81 -15.58 14.62 -3.95
N MET A 82 -16.76 14.07 -4.23
CA MET A 82 -17.07 12.65 -4.00
C MET A 82 -16.15 11.72 -4.78
N TYR A 83 -15.72 12.13 -5.98
CA TYR A 83 -14.74 11.37 -6.75
C TYR A 83 -13.40 11.38 -6.02
N LEU A 84 -12.88 12.55 -5.65
CA LEU A 84 -11.61 12.64 -4.94
C LEU A 84 -11.64 11.90 -3.60
N ASP A 85 -12.73 12.04 -2.84
CA ASP A 85 -12.95 11.36 -1.56
C ASP A 85 -12.74 9.86 -1.69
N LYS A 86 -13.39 9.26 -2.68
CA LYS A 86 -13.30 7.81 -2.92
C LYS A 86 -11.89 7.37 -3.25
N TYR A 87 -11.25 8.03 -4.22
CA TYR A 87 -9.98 7.53 -4.77
C TYR A 87 -8.78 7.85 -3.90
N VAL A 88 -8.75 9.02 -3.26
CA VAL A 88 -7.66 9.36 -2.34
C VAL A 88 -7.79 8.54 -1.05
N ALA A 89 -9.01 8.35 -0.52
CA ALA A 89 -9.23 7.45 0.63
C ALA A 89 -8.78 6.01 0.32
N GLU A 90 -9.20 5.45 -0.82
CA GLU A 90 -8.81 4.09 -1.22
C GLU A 90 -7.29 3.94 -1.28
N PHE A 91 -6.58 4.92 -1.84
CA PHE A 91 -5.11 4.87 -1.90
C PHE A 91 -4.44 5.02 -0.53
N VAL A 92 -4.98 5.85 0.36
CA VAL A 92 -4.50 5.95 1.74
C VAL A 92 -4.71 4.64 2.48
N PHE A 93 -5.84 3.95 2.32
CA PHE A 93 -6.06 2.62 2.91
C PHE A 93 -5.15 1.54 2.32
N ILE A 94 -4.79 1.63 1.03
CA ILE A 94 -3.75 0.77 0.45
C ILE A 94 -2.40 1.03 1.13
N THR A 95 -2.07 2.30 1.36
CA THR A 95 -0.82 2.71 2.01
C THR A 95 -0.77 2.28 3.48
N GLU A 96 -1.89 2.35 4.19
CA GLU A 96 -2.04 1.83 5.55
C GLU A 96 -1.78 0.32 5.62
N ALA A 97 -2.42 -0.45 4.74
CA ALA A 97 -2.17 -1.89 4.65
C ALA A 97 -0.70 -2.19 4.32
N ALA A 98 -0.09 -1.40 3.44
CA ALA A 98 1.33 -1.51 3.12
C ALA A 98 2.24 -1.23 4.32
N LEU A 99 1.88 -0.26 5.17
CA LEU A 99 2.64 0.11 6.37
C LEU A 99 2.65 -1.05 7.39
N VAL A 100 1.47 -1.62 7.67
CA VAL A 100 1.34 -2.76 8.59
C VAL A 100 2.13 -3.96 8.07
N MET A 101 1.95 -4.31 6.80
CA MET A 101 2.70 -5.41 6.18
C MET A 101 4.22 -5.16 6.14
N ARG A 102 4.66 -3.90 6.07
CA ARG A 102 6.09 -3.56 6.17
C ARG A 102 6.62 -3.84 7.57
N GLN A 103 5.90 -3.45 8.61
CA GLN A 103 6.28 -3.69 10.01
C GLN A 103 6.43 -5.20 10.29
N ASP A 104 5.58 -6.03 9.67
CA ASP A 104 5.64 -7.49 9.75
C ASP A 104 6.70 -8.14 8.84
N GLY A 105 7.49 -7.33 8.11
CA GLY A 105 8.58 -7.82 7.25
C GLY A 105 8.11 -8.42 5.92
N PHE A 106 6.87 -8.19 5.49
CA PHE A 106 6.33 -8.70 4.23
C PHE A 106 6.72 -7.85 3.00
N PHE A 107 7.21 -6.61 3.17
CA PHE A 107 7.62 -5.74 2.05
C PHE A 107 9.12 -5.50 1.93
N SER A 108 9.55 -5.20 0.71
CA SER A 108 10.84 -4.56 0.46
C SER A 108 10.72 -3.05 0.66
N ASP A 109 11.81 -2.38 1.05
CA ASP A 109 11.81 -0.92 1.18
C ASP A 109 11.50 -0.21 -0.15
N GLY A 110 11.83 -0.82 -1.29
CA GLY A 110 11.50 -0.28 -2.62
C GLY A 110 10.00 -0.29 -2.90
N THR A 111 9.31 -1.41 -2.63
CA THR A 111 7.85 -1.50 -2.78
C THR A 111 7.14 -0.51 -1.87
N TRP A 112 7.59 -0.42 -0.61
CA TRP A 112 7.10 0.56 0.34
C TRP A 112 7.28 1.99 -0.18
N GLY A 113 8.49 2.34 -0.61
CA GLY A 113 8.80 3.68 -1.10
C GLY A 113 7.95 4.11 -2.30
N GLY A 114 7.59 3.18 -3.18
CA GLY A 114 6.68 3.46 -4.30
C GLY A 114 5.25 3.78 -3.85
N ILE A 115 4.69 2.98 -2.93
CA ILE A 115 3.31 3.17 -2.45
C ILE A 115 3.21 4.41 -1.56
N GLU A 116 4.13 4.56 -0.61
CA GLU A 116 4.24 5.73 0.24
C GLU A 116 4.45 7.00 -0.60
N GLY A 117 5.36 6.96 -1.56
CA GLY A 117 5.63 8.07 -2.48
C GLY A 117 4.38 8.47 -3.27
N GLY A 118 3.58 7.50 -3.71
CA GLY A 118 2.30 7.76 -4.37
C GLY A 118 1.30 8.50 -3.47
N ALA A 119 1.16 8.06 -2.21
CA ALA A 119 0.24 8.70 -1.26
C ALA A 119 0.69 10.12 -0.93
N LEU A 120 1.99 10.30 -0.68
CA LEU A 120 2.58 11.62 -0.44
C LEU A 120 2.40 12.54 -1.64
N ALA A 121 2.60 12.03 -2.87
CA ALA A 121 2.42 12.82 -4.08
C ALA A 121 0.97 13.26 -4.29
N LEU A 122 -0.01 12.43 -3.92
CA LEU A 122 -1.44 12.78 -3.95
C LEU A 122 -1.77 13.85 -2.91
N LEU A 123 -1.39 13.64 -1.65
CA LEU A 123 -1.70 14.53 -0.53
C LEU A 123 -0.97 15.88 -0.63
N ARG A 124 0.13 15.97 -1.38
CA ARG A 124 0.85 17.21 -1.65
C ARG A 124 0.25 18.06 -2.77
N THR A 125 -0.69 17.52 -3.56
CA THR A 125 -1.46 18.37 -4.48
C THR A 125 -2.31 19.37 -3.68
N PRO A 126 -2.63 20.57 -4.19
CA PRO A 126 -3.38 21.55 -3.41
C PRO A 126 -4.75 21.03 -2.96
N GLY A 127 -5.48 20.33 -3.85
CA GLY A 127 -6.74 19.68 -3.53
C GLY A 127 -6.58 18.46 -2.62
N GLY A 128 -5.52 17.68 -2.78
CA GLY A 128 -5.18 16.60 -1.84
C GLY A 128 -4.90 17.10 -0.42
N ALA A 129 -4.22 18.24 -0.28
CA ALA A 129 -3.95 18.86 1.02
C ALA A 129 -5.22 19.43 1.66
N GLN A 130 -6.13 19.97 0.86
CA GLN A 130 -7.46 20.38 1.32
C GLN A 130 -8.29 19.18 1.78
N TRP A 131 -8.29 18.11 0.99
CA TRP A 131 -8.93 16.84 1.32
C TRP A 131 -8.41 16.27 2.65
N TRP A 132 -7.09 16.28 2.83
CA TRP A 132 -6.44 15.69 3.99
C TRP A 132 -6.92 16.25 5.33
N LYS A 133 -7.36 17.52 5.36
CA LYS A 133 -7.87 18.18 6.59
C LYS A 133 -9.00 17.40 7.25
N HIS A 134 -9.86 16.74 6.46
CA HIS A 134 -10.96 15.90 6.95
C HIS A 134 -10.72 14.41 6.68
N GLY A 135 -10.05 14.05 5.56
CA GLY A 135 -9.73 12.67 5.20
C GLY A 135 -9.00 11.91 6.31
N GLN A 136 -8.06 12.57 6.98
CA GLN A 136 -7.30 12.00 8.09
C GLN A 136 -8.16 11.57 9.30
N LEU A 137 -9.39 12.06 9.44
CA LEU A 137 -10.24 11.80 10.62
C LEU A 137 -10.87 10.41 10.63
N PHE A 138 -10.93 9.73 9.49
CA PHE A 138 -11.50 8.38 9.38
C PHE A 138 -10.48 7.31 8.97
N VAL A 139 -9.20 7.67 8.94
CA VAL A 139 -8.08 6.80 8.63
C VAL A 139 -7.37 6.40 9.94
N GLY A 140 -6.70 5.25 9.99
CA GLY A 140 -5.98 4.81 11.18
C GLY A 140 -4.91 5.81 11.65
N HIS A 141 -4.81 5.98 12.97
CA HIS A 141 -3.92 6.98 13.59
C HIS A 141 -2.43 6.77 13.24
N GLU A 142 -1.99 5.52 13.07
CA GLU A 142 -0.59 5.21 12.77
C GLU A 142 -0.17 5.71 11.39
N ILE A 143 -0.97 5.42 10.35
CA ILE A 143 -0.67 5.90 8.99
C ILE A 143 -0.83 7.42 8.90
N VAL A 144 -1.77 8.02 9.65
CA VAL A 144 -1.91 9.49 9.71
C VAL A 144 -0.66 10.13 10.29
N ALA A 145 -0.17 9.66 11.44
CA ALA A 145 1.05 10.17 12.07
C ALA A 145 2.27 9.98 11.17
N HIS A 146 2.37 8.82 10.53
CA HIS A 146 3.42 8.51 9.57
C HIS A 146 3.41 9.47 8.37
N LEU A 147 2.27 9.61 7.69
CA LEU A 147 2.14 10.48 6.53
C LEU A 147 2.33 11.96 6.89
N GLN A 148 1.79 12.43 8.02
CA GLN A 148 2.01 13.81 8.49
C GLN A 148 3.49 14.12 8.72
N THR A 149 4.22 13.19 9.34
CA THR A 149 5.67 13.33 9.54
C THR A 149 6.38 13.46 8.20
N ARG A 150 6.12 12.52 7.28
CA ARG A 150 6.75 12.52 5.96
C ARG A 150 6.37 13.75 5.12
N LEU A 151 5.12 14.22 5.19
CA LEU A 151 4.68 15.44 4.52
C LEU A 151 5.47 16.68 4.97
N GLY A 152 5.91 16.72 6.24
CA GLY A 152 6.75 17.79 6.78
C GLY A 152 8.23 17.73 6.37
N GLU A 153 8.70 16.57 5.92
CA GLU A 153 10.10 16.33 5.52
C GLU A 153 10.36 16.60 4.03
N ILE A 154 9.32 16.53 3.21
CA ILE A 154 9.45 16.61 1.75
C ILE A 154 9.60 18.06 1.31
N ASP A 155 10.60 18.32 0.47
CA ASP A 155 10.77 19.62 -0.17
C ASP A 155 9.51 20.00 -0.96
N PRO A 156 8.89 21.17 -0.71
CA PRO A 156 7.71 21.63 -1.44
C PRO A 156 7.86 21.63 -2.96
N SER A 157 9.09 21.81 -3.48
CA SER A 157 9.41 21.79 -4.91
C SER A 157 9.44 20.40 -5.55
N THR A 158 9.37 19.34 -4.73
CA THR A 158 9.31 17.96 -5.25
C THR A 158 8.06 17.80 -6.12
N PRO A 159 8.10 17.07 -7.24
CA PRO A 159 6.90 16.81 -8.04
C PRO A 159 5.76 16.18 -7.21
N THR A 160 4.53 16.55 -7.52
CA THR A 160 3.29 15.97 -6.98
C THR A 160 2.67 14.99 -7.98
N PHE A 161 1.54 14.39 -7.64
CA PHE A 161 0.87 13.44 -8.53
C PHE A 161 0.49 14.06 -9.88
N LEU A 162 0.10 15.34 -9.90
CA LEU A 162 -0.21 16.08 -11.13
C LEU A 162 1.01 16.26 -12.06
N ASP A 163 2.21 16.04 -11.54
CA ASP A 163 3.47 16.26 -12.23
C ASP A 163 4.13 14.96 -12.71
N PHE A 164 3.64 13.80 -12.24
CA PHE A 164 4.20 12.48 -12.57
C PHE A 164 4.08 12.14 -14.05
N VAL A 165 3.02 12.59 -14.70
CA VAL A 165 2.80 12.38 -16.13
C VAL A 165 2.52 13.72 -16.80
N PRO A 166 3.34 14.16 -17.78
CA PRO A 166 3.13 15.42 -18.49
C PRO A 166 1.74 15.58 -19.12
N THR A 167 1.06 14.46 -19.39
CA THR A 167 -0.31 14.45 -19.94
C THR A 167 -1.35 14.95 -18.95
N MET A 168 -1.19 14.74 -17.64
CA MET A 168 -2.13 15.23 -16.63
C MET A 168 -2.14 16.75 -16.59
N ARG A 169 -0.96 17.37 -16.59
CA ARG A 169 -0.84 18.83 -16.63
C ARG A 169 -1.43 19.42 -17.90
N ARG A 170 -1.13 18.83 -19.07
CA ARG A 170 -1.72 19.25 -20.34
C ARG A 170 -3.24 19.16 -20.33
N ARG A 171 -3.80 18.07 -19.78
CA ARG A 171 -5.24 17.90 -19.67
C ARG A 171 -5.88 18.94 -18.76
N LEU A 172 -5.21 19.29 -17.66
CA LEU A 172 -5.64 20.36 -16.75
C LEU A 172 -5.70 21.71 -17.48
N GLU A 173 -4.68 22.03 -18.27
CA GLU A 173 -4.62 23.26 -19.09
C GLU A 173 -5.76 23.31 -20.13
N GLU A 174 -6.11 22.18 -20.75
CA GLU A 174 -7.25 22.07 -21.66
C GLU A 174 -8.59 22.34 -20.94
N LEU A 175 -8.76 21.80 -19.73
CA LEU A 175 -9.98 21.99 -18.94
C LEU A 175 -10.13 23.43 -18.42
N ASP A 176 -9.03 24.13 -18.16
CA ASP A 176 -9.05 25.55 -17.78
C ASP A 176 -9.36 26.50 -18.94
N SER A 177 -9.17 26.02 -20.17
CA SER A 177 -9.41 26.80 -21.39
C SER A 177 -10.82 26.61 -21.98
N ALA A 178 -11.63 25.71 -21.41
CA ALA A 178 -12.96 25.32 -21.88
C ALA A 178 -14.08 26.03 -21.08
#